data_AF-A0AAV5QT83-F1
#
_entry.id   AF-A0AAV5QT83-F1
#
_cell.length_a   1.000
_cell.length_b   1.000
_cell.length_c   1.000
_cell.angle_alpha   90.00
_cell.angle_beta   90.00
_cell.angle_gamma   90.00
#
_symmetry.space_group_name_H-M   'P 1'
#
loop_
_entity.id
_entity.type
_entity.pdbx_description
1 polymer ?
#
loop_
_entity_poly.entity_id
_entity_poly.type
_entity_poly.pdbx_seq_one_letter_code
_entity_poly.pdbx_strand_id
1 'polypeptide(L)'
;MEHTDFGQIEIFENYFPNLDESTIKYSPIECIEYKQTFSALYEGAEIPIMVGTKYSKNNPLDVAGYFIIDGLCYSVNNMFVKIKNNFRDKTAYFTDGSKVVIKNMFEYNLYSKGKSYKWNIPVNWTKICKEGDDKLYNHLSIIDEFSKYDKSKIIKNEIDLEALRSMFRLWLGIIEEPDYNFRLATAGEIMYDMFINNRNIVDAFKNNRWVVKHIFDVTSVSELMKHYNIYSDIESIRRITFPTTRENMTLLDRQVKINEKYKLCPIQTPDGQLCGTVKYLVKDAKLITKDFIIPKLEKGDIRVILNGKYIGSFKSIESFKEKCDIIMFENYAYISSLKGRIIGNSLLSYTANKIPFLFHNPPVRATFMTSMLKQSIEYTNKYNFYIDNTKFLTKDLDHNFTVAIMPWFGYNLEDSLVISRSVSKHFNYVKQQIYIESKKVIKIYVKKNSFVEEGDILYKIYDPTEIQTLIKVYAKSKGRVVRIRKNPFKLVIHDKKDLQVGDKMTSLHGQKGVISLILDNPPYYIENDIKNI
;
A
#
# COMPACT_ATOMS: atom_id res chain seq x y z
N MET A 1 3.99 -12.78 10.53
CA MET A 1 3.18 -13.31 9.42
C MET A 1 1.70 -12.94 9.47
N GLU A 2 0.97 -13.14 10.57
CA GLU A 2 -0.51 -12.91 10.61
C GLU A 2 -0.97 -11.51 10.16
N HIS A 3 -0.17 -10.47 10.43
CA HIS A 3 -0.52 -9.10 10.03
C HIS A 3 -0.08 -8.73 8.62
N THR A 4 0.64 -9.60 7.93
CA THR A 4 1.20 -9.31 6.61
C THR A 4 0.62 -10.24 5.57
N ASP A 5 0.26 -11.47 5.92
CA ASP A 5 -0.61 -12.28 5.08
C ASP A 5 -2.09 -11.99 5.38
N PHE A 6 -2.68 -11.11 4.60
CA PHE A 6 -4.10 -10.80 4.62
C PHE A 6 -4.85 -11.44 3.44
N GLY A 7 -4.35 -12.56 2.90
CA GLY A 7 -4.90 -13.26 1.73
C GLY A 7 -4.21 -12.93 0.41
N GLN A 8 -3.21 -12.05 0.42
CA GLN A 8 -2.44 -11.70 -0.77
C GLN A 8 -1.56 -12.85 -1.28
N ILE A 9 -1.13 -13.76 -0.39
CA ILE A 9 -0.32 -14.94 -0.76
C ILE A 9 -1.18 -15.93 -1.53
N GLU A 10 -2.36 -16.27 -1.01
CA GLU A 10 -3.31 -17.14 -1.71
C GLU A 10 -3.71 -16.53 -3.07
N ILE A 11 -3.90 -15.21 -3.15
CA ILE A 11 -4.17 -14.55 -4.44
C ILE A 11 -2.97 -14.70 -5.39
N PHE A 12 -1.73 -14.50 -4.92
CA PHE A 12 -0.52 -14.68 -5.72
C PHE A 12 -0.41 -16.12 -6.24
N GLU A 13 -0.56 -17.12 -5.37
CA GLU A 13 -0.50 -18.53 -5.75
C GLU A 13 -1.62 -18.93 -6.73
N ASN A 14 -2.81 -18.32 -6.60
CA ASN A 14 -3.90 -18.53 -7.56
C ASN A 14 -3.60 -17.96 -8.96
N TYR A 15 -2.84 -16.86 -9.06
CA TYR A 15 -2.40 -16.31 -10.35
C TYR A 15 -1.19 -17.06 -10.93
N PHE A 16 -0.40 -17.71 -10.09
CA PHE A 16 0.79 -18.47 -10.50
C PHE A 16 0.79 -19.90 -9.91
N PRO A 17 -0.19 -20.76 -10.28
CA PRO A 17 -0.41 -22.05 -9.62
C PRO A 17 0.70 -23.09 -9.91
N ASN A 18 1.38 -22.97 -11.05
CA ASN A 18 2.35 -23.95 -11.57
C ASN A 18 3.73 -23.33 -11.79
N LEU A 19 4.24 -22.59 -10.80
CA LEU A 19 5.65 -22.15 -10.80
C LEU A 19 6.57 -23.38 -10.81
N ASP A 20 7.57 -23.38 -11.68
CA ASP A 20 8.54 -24.46 -11.78
C ASP A 20 9.50 -24.43 -10.59
N GLU A 21 9.18 -25.22 -9.55
CA GLU A 21 9.98 -25.32 -8.33
C GLU A 21 11.43 -25.75 -8.59
N SER A 22 11.69 -26.51 -9.65
CA SER A 22 13.04 -26.99 -9.99
C SER A 22 13.98 -25.84 -10.42
N THR A 23 13.41 -24.70 -10.82
CA THR A 23 14.16 -23.52 -11.24
C THR A 23 14.54 -22.60 -10.09
N ILE A 24 14.02 -22.84 -8.88
CA ILE A 24 14.35 -22.06 -7.68
C ILE A 24 15.76 -22.44 -7.21
N LYS A 25 16.72 -21.55 -7.47
CA LYS A 25 18.15 -21.82 -7.19
C LYS A 25 18.57 -21.58 -5.75
N TYR A 26 17.96 -20.61 -5.08
CA TYR A 26 18.43 -20.10 -3.80
C TYR A 26 17.26 -19.83 -2.84
N SER A 27 17.51 -19.95 -1.54
CA SER A 27 16.59 -19.46 -0.51
C SER A 27 16.57 -17.92 -0.45
N PRO A 28 15.51 -17.30 0.09
CA PRO A 28 15.44 -15.85 0.35
C PRO A 28 16.70 -15.26 1.01
N ILE A 29 17.25 -15.91 2.05
CA ILE A 29 18.49 -15.47 2.71
C ILE A 29 19.66 -15.50 1.73
N GLU A 30 19.81 -16.58 0.97
CA GLU A 30 20.88 -16.72 -0.01
C GLU A 30 20.74 -15.69 -1.13
N CYS A 31 19.53 -15.37 -1.59
CA CYS A 31 19.31 -14.30 -2.56
C CYS A 31 19.82 -12.94 -2.05
N ILE A 32 19.61 -12.62 -0.77
CA ILE A 32 20.20 -11.42 -0.14
C ILE A 32 21.73 -11.54 -0.08
N GLU A 33 22.27 -12.68 0.34
CA GLU A 33 23.71 -12.89 0.49
C GLU A 33 24.47 -12.94 -0.83
N TYR A 34 23.84 -13.36 -1.93
CA TYR A 34 24.47 -13.47 -3.26
C TYR A 34 24.04 -12.36 -4.23
N LYS A 35 23.27 -11.37 -3.75
CA LYS A 35 22.67 -10.30 -4.58
C LYS A 35 21.91 -10.85 -5.79
N GLN A 36 21.12 -11.89 -5.55
CA GLN A 36 20.29 -12.54 -6.56
C GLN A 36 18.82 -12.15 -6.38
N THR A 37 18.05 -12.31 -7.45
CA THR A 37 16.59 -12.24 -7.40
C THR A 37 16.03 -13.57 -6.92
N PHE A 38 15.02 -13.54 -6.03
CA PHE A 38 14.28 -14.73 -5.64
C PHE A 38 13.13 -14.93 -6.63
N SER A 39 13.33 -15.79 -7.62
CA SER A 39 12.43 -16.02 -8.75
C SER A 39 12.33 -17.49 -9.14
N ALA A 40 11.31 -17.82 -9.91
CA ALA A 40 11.14 -19.09 -10.62
C ALA A 40 10.61 -18.84 -12.03
N LEU A 41 10.67 -19.85 -12.89
CA LEU A 41 10.01 -19.82 -14.18
C LEU A 41 8.51 -20.15 -14.05
N TYR A 42 7.69 -19.39 -14.78
CA TYR A 42 6.28 -19.66 -15.01
C TYR A 42 6.02 -19.50 -16.51
N GLU A 43 5.59 -20.57 -17.18
CA GLU A 43 5.34 -20.58 -18.63
C GLU A 43 6.53 -20.00 -19.46
N GLY A 44 7.77 -20.25 -19.00
CA GLY A 44 8.99 -19.77 -19.66
C GLY A 44 9.41 -18.34 -19.31
N ALA A 45 8.62 -17.59 -18.54
CA ALA A 45 8.98 -16.26 -18.04
C ALA A 45 9.53 -16.32 -16.61
N GLU A 46 10.53 -15.49 -16.30
CA GLU A 46 11.06 -15.34 -14.95
C GLU A 46 10.13 -14.45 -14.10
N ILE A 47 9.56 -15.03 -13.03
CA ILE A 47 8.65 -14.37 -12.11
C ILE A 47 9.27 -14.32 -10.70
N PRO A 48 9.40 -13.13 -10.09
CA PRO A 48 9.76 -13.00 -8.69
C PRO A 48 8.78 -13.73 -7.78
N ILE A 49 9.28 -14.48 -6.81
CA ILE A 49 8.43 -15.22 -5.87
C ILE A 49 8.15 -14.33 -4.65
N MET A 50 6.88 -14.21 -4.28
CA MET A 50 6.48 -13.52 -3.06
C MET A 50 6.96 -14.32 -1.83
N VAL A 51 7.72 -13.67 -0.95
CA VAL A 51 8.15 -14.28 0.32
C VAL A 51 6.95 -14.45 1.24
N GLY A 52 6.82 -15.64 1.84
CA GLY A 52 5.66 -16.13 2.58
C GLY A 52 4.88 -17.23 1.86
N THR A 53 5.05 -17.40 0.56
CA THR A 53 4.49 -18.54 -0.21
C THR A 53 5.09 -19.87 0.23
N LYS A 54 4.48 -20.99 -0.16
CA LYS A 54 5.00 -22.35 0.13
C LYS A 54 6.44 -22.58 -0.37
N TYR A 55 6.88 -21.81 -1.37
CA TYR A 55 8.21 -21.89 -1.98
C TYR A 55 9.32 -21.21 -1.15
N SER A 56 8.95 -20.39 -0.16
CA SER A 56 9.87 -19.49 0.53
C SER A 56 10.27 -19.99 1.92
N LYS A 57 11.20 -20.95 1.95
CA LYS A 57 11.82 -21.43 3.21
C LYS A 57 12.81 -20.38 3.76
N ASN A 58 13.01 -20.32 5.07
CA ASN A 58 13.99 -19.44 5.73
C ASN A 58 13.80 -17.94 5.44
N ASN A 59 12.64 -17.40 5.82
CA ASN A 59 12.32 -15.98 5.66
C ASN A 59 13.17 -15.08 6.60
N PRO A 60 14.00 -14.16 6.08
CA PRO A 60 14.89 -13.33 6.90
C PRO A 60 14.18 -12.25 7.73
N LEU A 61 12.93 -11.88 7.42
CA LEU A 61 12.26 -10.72 8.02
C LEU A 61 11.07 -11.10 8.92
N ASP A 62 10.70 -12.39 9.02
CA ASP A 62 9.50 -12.89 9.73
C ASP A 62 8.15 -12.23 9.31
N VAL A 63 8.14 -11.53 8.18
CA VAL A 63 6.97 -10.93 7.52
C VAL A 63 6.76 -11.53 6.14
N ALA A 64 5.53 -11.54 5.65
CA ALA A 64 5.18 -12.13 4.37
C ALA A 64 4.58 -11.08 3.42
N GLY A 65 4.76 -11.23 2.11
CA GLY A 65 4.21 -10.30 1.11
C GLY A 65 5.21 -9.30 0.53
N TYR A 66 6.51 -9.59 0.62
CA TYR A 66 7.57 -8.80 -0.03
C TYR A 66 8.33 -9.67 -1.05
N PHE A 67 9.17 -9.02 -1.86
CA PHE A 67 9.94 -9.64 -2.94
C PHE A 67 11.43 -9.33 -2.76
N ILE A 68 12.31 -10.20 -3.26
CA ILE A 68 13.76 -9.99 -3.22
C ILE A 68 14.26 -9.86 -4.65
N ILE A 69 14.75 -8.69 -5.02
CA ILE A 69 15.28 -8.37 -6.36
C ILE A 69 16.71 -7.91 -6.20
N ASP A 70 17.67 -8.58 -6.85
CA ASP A 70 19.11 -8.31 -6.74
C ASP A 70 19.60 -8.21 -5.28
N GLY A 71 19.04 -9.01 -4.38
CA GLY A 71 19.32 -9.02 -2.94
C GLY A 71 18.70 -7.87 -2.12
N LEU A 72 17.86 -7.03 -2.74
CA LEU A 72 17.12 -5.95 -2.08
C LEU A 72 15.66 -6.35 -1.84
N CYS A 73 15.12 -6.00 -0.68
CA CYS A 73 13.73 -6.29 -0.33
C CYS A 73 12.78 -5.20 -0.81
N TYR A 74 11.83 -5.56 -1.66
CA TYR A 74 10.81 -4.67 -2.21
C TYR A 74 9.41 -5.04 -1.71
N SER A 75 8.63 -4.02 -1.36
CA SER A 75 7.18 -4.17 -1.21
C SER A 75 6.48 -3.73 -2.49
N VAL A 76 5.38 -4.40 -2.84
CA VAL A 76 4.46 -3.99 -3.91
C VAL A 76 3.20 -3.42 -3.25
N ASN A 77 2.92 -2.15 -3.54
CA ASN A 77 1.74 -1.46 -3.07
C ASN A 77 0.49 -2.09 -3.69
N ASN A 78 -0.56 -2.26 -2.87
CA ASN A 78 -1.87 -2.62 -3.38
C ASN A 78 -2.47 -1.42 -4.11
N MET A 79 -3.11 -1.64 -5.25
CA MET A 79 -3.64 -0.54 -6.05
C MET A 79 -5.14 -0.37 -5.80
N PHE A 80 -5.55 0.84 -5.47
CA PHE A 80 -6.95 1.19 -5.24
C PHE A 80 -7.70 1.20 -6.59
N VAL A 81 -8.60 0.23 -6.79
CA VAL A 81 -9.40 0.11 -8.02
C VAL A 81 -10.86 0.39 -7.69
N LYS A 82 -11.37 1.52 -8.19
CA LYS A 82 -12.80 1.82 -8.17
C LYS A 82 -13.55 0.85 -9.08
N ILE A 83 -14.57 0.23 -8.53
CA ILE A 83 -15.51 -0.59 -9.30
C ILE A 83 -16.44 0.38 -10.02
N LYS A 84 -16.34 0.44 -11.35
CA LYS A 84 -17.18 1.32 -12.16
C LYS A 84 -18.59 0.73 -12.22
N ASN A 85 -19.58 1.56 -11.94
CA ASN A 85 -20.96 1.25 -12.34
C ASN A 85 -21.10 1.41 -13.85
N ASN A 86 -22.24 0.95 -14.35
CA ASN A 86 -22.60 1.05 -15.76
C ASN A 86 -22.97 2.51 -16.15
N PHE A 87 -22.79 3.50 -15.28
CA PHE A 87 -23.05 4.91 -15.57
C PHE A 87 -22.16 5.85 -14.73
N ARG A 88 -22.02 7.08 -15.22
CA ARG A 88 -21.30 8.23 -14.64
C ARG A 88 -21.99 9.52 -15.07
N ASP A 89 -21.54 10.65 -14.52
CA ASP A 89 -21.88 11.95 -15.10
C ASP A 89 -21.57 11.96 -16.62
N LYS A 90 -22.60 12.22 -17.42
CA LYS A 90 -22.58 12.24 -18.90
C LYS A 90 -22.19 10.95 -19.61
N THR A 91 -22.01 9.81 -18.94
CA THR A 91 -21.63 8.55 -19.61
C THR A 91 -22.43 7.35 -19.13
N ALA A 92 -22.97 6.55 -20.04
CA ALA A 92 -23.57 5.24 -19.76
C ALA A 92 -22.76 4.15 -20.48
N TYR A 93 -22.48 3.05 -19.81
CA TYR A 93 -21.77 1.87 -20.30
C TYR A 93 -22.77 0.72 -20.45
N PHE A 94 -22.83 0.14 -21.62
CA PHE A 94 -23.76 -0.94 -21.93
C PHE A 94 -23.11 -2.31 -21.78
N THR A 95 -23.97 -3.30 -21.59
CA THR A 95 -23.59 -4.70 -21.43
C THR A 95 -22.86 -5.30 -22.64
N ASP A 96 -23.03 -4.73 -23.83
CA ASP A 96 -22.31 -5.12 -25.05
C ASP A 96 -20.91 -4.49 -25.17
N GLY A 97 -20.48 -3.72 -24.15
CA GLY A 97 -19.21 -3.01 -24.10
C GLY A 97 -19.22 -1.66 -24.83
N SER A 98 -20.34 -1.27 -25.44
CA SER A 98 -20.49 0.08 -25.98
C SER A 98 -20.76 1.11 -24.88
N LYS A 99 -20.54 2.39 -25.17
CA LYS A 99 -20.85 3.48 -24.23
C LYS A 99 -21.49 4.66 -24.94
N VAL A 100 -22.44 5.28 -24.28
CA VAL A 100 -23.04 6.55 -24.70
C VAL A 100 -22.44 7.68 -23.87
N VAL A 101 -22.04 8.76 -24.52
CA VAL A 101 -21.50 9.96 -23.87
C VAL A 101 -22.31 11.18 -24.29
N ILE A 102 -22.76 11.98 -23.32
CA ILE A 102 -23.42 13.27 -23.54
C ILE A 102 -22.34 14.31 -23.84
N LYS A 103 -22.45 15.00 -24.99
CA LYS A 103 -21.59 16.13 -25.35
C LYS A 103 -22.24 17.46 -24.97
N ASN A 104 -23.51 17.61 -25.34
CA ASN A 104 -24.36 18.74 -25.00
C ASN A 104 -25.83 18.29 -25.05
N MET A 105 -26.76 19.23 -24.88
CA MET A 105 -28.20 18.96 -24.81
C MET A 105 -28.78 18.20 -26.03
N PHE A 106 -28.20 18.35 -27.22
CA PHE A 106 -28.73 17.74 -28.44
C PHE A 106 -27.75 16.75 -29.10
N GLU A 107 -26.61 16.48 -28.46
CA GLU A 107 -25.56 15.65 -29.04
C GLU A 107 -25.08 14.58 -28.07
N TYR A 108 -25.29 13.34 -28.51
CA TYR A 108 -24.85 12.14 -27.84
C TYR A 108 -23.96 11.35 -28.79
N ASN A 109 -22.90 10.74 -28.27
CA ASN A 109 -22.03 9.87 -29.05
C ASN A 109 -22.09 8.44 -28.52
N LEU A 110 -22.39 7.49 -29.40
CA LEU A 110 -22.25 6.06 -29.15
C LEU A 110 -20.86 5.63 -29.61
N TYR A 111 -20.07 5.12 -28.68
CA TYR A 111 -18.78 4.51 -28.94
C TYR A 111 -18.95 2.98 -28.88
N SER A 112 -18.73 2.30 -29.99
CA SER A 112 -18.78 0.85 -30.08
C SER A 112 -17.68 0.33 -31.00
N LYS A 113 -16.95 -0.71 -30.55
CA LYS A 113 -15.87 -1.37 -31.32
C LYS A 113 -14.87 -0.38 -31.96
N GLY A 114 -14.44 0.65 -31.19
CA GLY A 114 -13.46 1.64 -31.64
C GLY A 114 -13.99 2.71 -32.61
N LYS A 115 -15.28 2.69 -32.96
CA LYS A 115 -15.93 3.70 -33.81
C LYS A 115 -16.85 4.59 -32.99
N SER A 116 -16.98 5.85 -33.40
CA SER A 116 -17.86 6.85 -32.79
C SER A 116 -18.98 7.21 -33.76
N TYR A 117 -20.22 7.17 -33.29
CA TYR A 117 -21.40 7.51 -34.07
C TYR A 117 -22.20 8.58 -33.32
N LYS A 118 -22.77 9.54 -34.05
CA LYS A 118 -23.81 10.39 -33.47
C LYS A 118 -24.98 9.47 -33.10
N TRP A 119 -25.34 9.53 -31.83
CA TRP A 119 -26.43 8.78 -31.25
C TRP A 119 -27.61 9.71 -31.05
N ASN A 120 -28.77 9.28 -31.50
CA ASN A 120 -30.02 9.99 -31.22
C ASN A 120 -30.61 9.40 -29.93
N ILE A 121 -31.44 10.19 -29.24
CA ILE A 121 -32.14 9.72 -28.05
C ILE A 121 -32.81 8.36 -28.31
N PRO A 122 -32.76 7.44 -27.35
CA PRO A 122 -33.32 6.11 -27.53
C PRO A 122 -34.83 6.23 -27.65
N VAL A 123 -35.40 5.54 -28.64
CA VAL A 123 -36.84 5.44 -28.97
C VAL A 123 -37.74 4.97 -27.79
N ASN A 124 -37.15 4.70 -26.62
CA ASN A 124 -37.78 4.31 -25.36
C ASN A 124 -37.63 5.38 -24.26
N TRP A 125 -37.48 6.67 -24.57
CA TRP A 125 -37.27 7.71 -23.55
C TRP A 125 -38.40 7.76 -22.50
N THR A 126 -39.63 7.42 -22.89
CA THR A 126 -40.77 7.25 -21.96
C THR A 126 -40.57 6.12 -20.95
N LYS A 127 -39.82 5.06 -21.30
CA LYS A 127 -39.41 3.99 -20.36
C LYS A 127 -38.23 4.38 -19.49
N ILE A 128 -37.49 5.41 -19.89
CA ILE A 128 -36.39 6.00 -19.11
C ILE A 128 -36.98 6.93 -18.04
N CYS A 129 -38.08 7.62 -18.32
CA CYS A 129 -38.81 8.37 -17.31
C CYS A 129 -39.61 7.43 -16.39
N LYS A 130 -39.48 7.57 -15.06
CA LYS A 130 -40.47 7.03 -14.11
C LYS A 130 -41.50 8.11 -13.79
N GLU A 131 -42.66 7.69 -13.28
CA GLU A 131 -43.63 8.60 -12.65
C GLU A 131 -42.93 9.44 -11.58
N GLY A 132 -43.05 10.77 -11.67
CA GLY A 132 -42.47 11.74 -10.73
C GLY A 132 -41.11 12.34 -11.09
N ASP A 133 -40.43 11.90 -12.16
CA ASP A 133 -39.19 12.55 -12.65
C ASP A 133 -39.50 13.70 -13.65
N ASP A 134 -40.30 14.71 -13.26
CA ASP A 134 -40.80 15.77 -14.17
C ASP A 134 -39.69 16.52 -14.91
N LYS A 135 -38.56 16.78 -14.22
CA LYS A 135 -37.39 17.45 -14.82
C LYS A 135 -36.74 16.62 -15.93
N LEU A 136 -36.67 15.30 -15.74
CA LEU A 136 -36.14 14.37 -16.76
C LEU A 136 -37.12 14.26 -17.92
N TYR A 137 -38.41 14.17 -17.62
CA TYR A 137 -39.47 14.08 -18.61
C TYR A 137 -39.46 15.29 -19.54
N ASN A 138 -39.52 16.51 -18.97
CA ASN A 138 -39.49 17.76 -19.74
C ASN A 138 -38.24 17.89 -20.58
N HIS A 139 -37.10 17.41 -20.06
CA HIS A 139 -35.84 17.46 -20.79
C HIS A 139 -35.84 16.51 -22.00
N LEU A 140 -36.20 15.24 -21.79
CA LEU A 140 -36.21 14.25 -22.87
C LEU A 140 -37.32 14.51 -23.90
N SER A 141 -38.46 15.09 -23.49
CA SER A 141 -39.54 15.46 -24.42
C SER A 141 -39.13 16.57 -25.37
N ILE A 142 -38.45 17.62 -24.88
CA ILE A 142 -37.91 18.69 -25.74
C ILE A 142 -36.96 18.09 -26.78
N ILE A 143 -36.06 17.20 -26.36
CA ILE A 143 -35.08 16.65 -27.30
C ILE A 143 -35.74 15.69 -28.29
N ASP A 144 -36.78 14.96 -27.90
CA ASP A 144 -37.58 14.10 -28.79
C ASP A 144 -38.22 14.92 -29.93
N GLU A 145 -38.75 16.12 -29.64
CA GLU A 145 -39.32 17.03 -30.65
C GLU A 145 -38.32 17.43 -31.75
N PHE A 146 -37.04 17.61 -31.38
CA PHE A 146 -36.00 18.07 -32.30
C PHE A 146 -35.12 16.94 -32.88
N SER A 147 -35.32 15.68 -32.45
CA SER A 147 -34.48 14.55 -32.85
C SER A 147 -35.05 13.80 -34.06
N LYS A 148 -34.28 13.65 -35.14
CA LYS A 148 -34.59 12.71 -36.24
C LYS A 148 -33.95 11.35 -35.94
N TYR A 149 -34.71 10.35 -35.48
CA TYR A 149 -34.15 9.06 -35.05
C TYR A 149 -34.55 7.85 -35.88
N ASP A 150 -33.64 6.86 -35.87
CA ASP A 150 -33.75 5.57 -36.54
C ASP A 150 -34.38 4.54 -35.59
N LYS A 151 -35.57 4.03 -35.94
CA LYS A 151 -36.34 3.08 -35.14
C LYS A 151 -35.67 1.69 -35.00
N SER A 152 -34.59 1.41 -35.73
CA SER A 152 -33.90 0.11 -35.68
C SER A 152 -32.99 -0.08 -34.47
N LYS A 153 -32.60 1.00 -33.76
CA LYS A 153 -31.60 0.98 -32.66
C LYS A 153 -32.22 1.07 -31.26
N ILE A 154 -33.21 0.23 -30.98
CA ILE A 154 -33.90 0.20 -29.68
C ILE A 154 -33.09 -0.58 -28.66
N ILE A 155 -32.75 0.06 -27.53
CA ILE A 155 -32.19 -0.63 -26.37
C ILE A 155 -33.33 -1.40 -25.68
N LYS A 156 -33.22 -2.73 -25.68
CA LYS A 156 -34.20 -3.64 -25.06
C LYS A 156 -33.77 -4.15 -23.69
N ASN A 157 -32.47 -4.09 -23.38
CA ASN A 157 -31.94 -4.56 -22.11
C ASN A 157 -32.30 -3.57 -21.00
N GLU A 158 -32.97 -4.06 -19.95
CA GLU A 158 -33.36 -3.23 -18.79
C GLU A 158 -32.15 -2.60 -18.08
N ILE A 159 -30.99 -3.26 -18.08
CA ILE A 159 -29.77 -2.75 -17.43
C ILE A 159 -29.26 -1.52 -18.16
N ASP A 160 -29.24 -1.58 -19.49
CA ASP A 160 -28.73 -0.51 -20.34
C ASP A 160 -29.70 0.68 -20.33
N LEU A 161 -31.01 0.42 -20.23
CA LEU A 161 -32.02 1.44 -19.99
C LEU A 161 -31.84 2.13 -18.64
N GLU A 162 -31.59 1.37 -17.56
CA GLU A 162 -31.34 1.95 -16.24
C GLU A 162 -30.03 2.76 -16.20
N ALA A 163 -28.98 2.27 -16.88
CA ALA A 163 -27.72 2.99 -16.99
C ALA A 163 -27.92 4.35 -17.68
N LEU A 164 -28.70 4.42 -18.75
CA LEU A 164 -29.07 5.66 -19.41
C LEU A 164 -29.90 6.57 -18.51
N ARG A 165 -30.91 6.01 -17.84
CA ARG A 165 -31.76 6.75 -16.90
C ARG A 165 -30.94 7.41 -15.81
N SER A 166 -30.09 6.64 -15.15
CA SER A 166 -29.20 7.12 -14.10
C SER A 166 -28.22 8.17 -14.65
N MET A 167 -27.65 7.97 -15.85
CA MET A 167 -26.78 8.96 -16.50
C MET A 167 -27.50 10.31 -16.72
N PHE A 168 -28.72 10.31 -17.27
CA PHE A 168 -29.46 11.57 -17.50
C PHE A 168 -29.87 12.26 -16.19
N ARG A 169 -30.29 11.49 -15.19
CA ARG A 169 -30.65 12.05 -13.87
C ARG A 169 -29.44 12.67 -13.16
N LEU A 170 -28.26 12.04 -13.27
CA LEU A 170 -27.00 12.63 -12.80
C LEU A 170 -26.69 13.93 -13.53
N TRP A 171 -26.75 13.90 -14.86
CA TRP A 171 -26.40 15.05 -15.68
C TRP A 171 -27.33 16.26 -15.43
N LEU A 172 -28.61 16.00 -15.13
CA LEU A 172 -29.58 17.03 -14.75
C LEU A 172 -29.52 17.44 -13.27
N GLY A 173 -28.63 16.85 -12.47
CA GLY A 173 -28.51 17.10 -11.03
C GLY A 173 -29.76 16.70 -10.23
N ILE A 174 -30.50 15.69 -10.71
CA ILE A 174 -31.67 15.12 -10.00
C ILE A 174 -31.19 14.17 -8.90
N ILE A 175 -30.09 13.46 -9.17
CA ILE A 175 -29.43 12.54 -8.24
C ILE A 175 -27.94 12.89 -8.17
N GLU A 176 -27.30 12.54 -7.07
CA GLU A 176 -25.84 12.60 -6.93
C GLU A 176 -25.20 11.27 -7.34
N GLU A 177 -23.94 11.32 -7.78
CA GLU A 177 -23.19 10.12 -8.19
C GLU A 177 -22.95 9.25 -6.94
N PRO A 178 -23.41 7.97 -6.93
CA PRO A 178 -23.23 7.12 -5.78
C PRO A 178 -21.74 6.85 -5.55
N ASP A 179 -21.33 6.83 -4.29
CA ASP A 179 -19.93 6.58 -3.95
C ASP A 179 -19.53 5.15 -4.34
N TYR A 180 -18.57 5.04 -5.25
CA TYR A 180 -18.20 3.77 -5.85
C TYR A 180 -17.57 2.82 -4.83
N ASN A 181 -18.02 1.57 -4.84
CA ASN A 181 -17.29 0.49 -4.20
C ASN A 181 -15.88 0.38 -4.80
N PHE A 182 -14.96 -0.13 -4.00
CA PHE A 182 -13.58 -0.34 -4.43
C PHE A 182 -13.09 -1.71 -4.02
N ARG A 183 -12.06 -2.16 -4.72
CA ARG A 183 -11.28 -3.33 -4.37
C ARG A 183 -9.80 -3.01 -4.53
N LEU A 184 -8.96 -3.89 -4.02
CA LEU A 184 -7.53 -3.84 -4.25
C LEU A 184 -7.16 -4.71 -5.44
N ALA A 185 -6.37 -4.17 -6.37
CA ALA A 185 -5.52 -4.98 -7.20
C ALA A 185 -4.26 -5.30 -6.40
N THR A 186 -4.07 -6.58 -6.09
CA THR A 186 -2.97 -7.06 -5.25
C THR A 186 -1.69 -7.22 -6.06
N ALA A 187 -0.55 -7.39 -5.37
CA ALA A 187 0.73 -7.62 -6.02
C ALA A 187 0.70 -8.77 -7.04
N GLY A 188 0.08 -9.91 -6.70
CA GLY A 188 -0.06 -11.04 -7.62
C GLY A 188 -0.85 -10.70 -8.88
N GLU A 189 -1.95 -9.97 -8.74
CA GLU A 189 -2.76 -9.54 -9.88
C GLU A 189 -2.00 -8.54 -10.78
N ILE A 190 -1.26 -7.61 -10.19
CA ILE A 190 -0.46 -6.62 -10.92
C ILE A 190 0.69 -7.31 -11.69
N MET A 191 1.36 -8.27 -11.07
CA MET A 191 2.40 -9.06 -11.72
C MET A 191 1.83 -9.92 -12.85
N TYR A 192 0.64 -10.47 -12.67
CA TYR A 192 -0.04 -11.21 -13.72
C TYR A 192 -0.45 -10.31 -14.89
N ASP A 193 -0.91 -9.08 -14.62
CA ASP A 193 -1.16 -8.09 -15.68
C ASP A 193 0.15 -7.78 -16.46
N MET A 194 1.30 -7.69 -15.80
CA MET A 194 2.60 -7.54 -16.47
C MET A 194 2.98 -8.73 -17.35
N PHE A 195 2.77 -9.95 -16.83
CA PHE A 195 3.01 -11.20 -17.56
C PHE A 195 2.17 -11.30 -18.84
N ILE A 196 0.85 -11.06 -18.76
CA ILE A 196 -0.04 -11.10 -19.94
C ILE A 196 0.38 -10.06 -20.99
N ASN A 197 0.89 -8.90 -20.57
CA ASN A 197 1.38 -7.86 -21.47
C ASN A 197 2.82 -8.09 -21.94
N ASN A 198 3.38 -9.28 -21.69
CA ASN A 198 4.74 -9.68 -22.08
C ASN A 198 5.82 -8.69 -21.61
N ARG A 199 5.67 -8.16 -20.38
CA ARG A 199 6.63 -7.25 -19.75
C ARG A 199 7.49 -8.00 -18.75
N ASN A 200 8.79 -7.67 -18.71
CA ASN A 200 9.70 -8.22 -17.71
C ASN A 200 9.38 -7.62 -16.33
N ILE A 201 9.00 -8.48 -15.39
CA ILE A 201 8.59 -8.09 -14.04
C ILE A 201 9.80 -7.69 -13.19
N VAL A 202 10.93 -8.38 -13.33
CA VAL A 202 12.18 -8.05 -12.62
C VAL A 202 12.66 -6.65 -13.00
N ASP A 203 12.63 -6.32 -14.29
CA ASP A 203 12.98 -4.97 -14.76
C ASP A 203 12.00 -3.91 -14.25
N ALA A 204 10.72 -4.25 -14.10
CA ALA A 204 9.70 -3.36 -13.55
C ALA A 204 10.00 -2.94 -12.10
N PHE A 205 10.56 -3.83 -11.27
CA PHE A 205 11.05 -3.46 -9.94
C PHE A 205 12.21 -2.47 -9.99
N LYS A 206 13.11 -2.60 -10.98
CA LYS A 206 14.32 -1.77 -11.12
C LYS A 206 13.98 -0.38 -11.65
N ASN A 207 13.11 -0.28 -12.64
CA ASN A 207 12.74 0.97 -13.30
C ASN A 207 11.43 1.61 -12.78
N ASN A 208 10.70 0.89 -11.91
CA ASN A 208 9.41 1.27 -11.35
C ASN A 208 8.33 1.64 -12.39
N ARG A 209 8.29 0.94 -13.52
CA ARG A 209 7.26 1.09 -14.56
C ARG A 209 6.39 -0.15 -14.64
N TRP A 210 5.11 0.03 -14.33
CA TRP A 210 4.16 -1.06 -14.20
C TRP A 210 2.93 -0.86 -15.09
N VAL A 211 2.31 -1.98 -15.45
CA VAL A 211 1.00 -2.04 -16.07
C VAL A 211 0.02 -2.53 -15.02
N VAL A 212 -1.01 -1.74 -14.75
CA VAL A 212 -2.07 -2.08 -13.80
C VAL A 212 -3.40 -2.05 -14.53
N LYS A 213 -3.99 -3.22 -14.78
CA LYS A 213 -5.18 -3.42 -15.61
C LYS A 213 -5.02 -2.91 -17.04
N HIS A 214 -5.33 -1.64 -17.26
CA HIS A 214 -5.30 -0.97 -18.56
C HIS A 214 -4.54 0.37 -18.51
N ILE A 215 -3.87 0.65 -17.39
CA ILE A 215 -3.07 1.86 -17.18
C ILE A 215 -1.61 1.46 -17.32
N PHE A 216 -0.94 2.02 -18.31
CA PHE A 216 0.48 1.82 -18.59
C PHE A 216 1.32 2.88 -17.86
N ASP A 217 2.60 2.58 -17.65
CA ASP A 217 3.59 3.48 -17.05
C ASP A 217 3.19 4.01 -15.66
N VAL A 218 2.52 3.16 -14.86
CA VAL A 218 2.21 3.48 -13.47
C VAL A 218 3.50 3.46 -12.66
N THR A 219 3.91 4.63 -12.20
CA THR A 219 5.01 4.81 -11.26
C THR A 219 4.46 4.75 -9.82
N SER A 220 5.18 4.17 -8.86
CA SER A 220 4.80 3.97 -7.43
C SER A 220 4.07 2.68 -7.07
N VAL A 221 4.22 1.63 -7.88
CA VAL A 221 3.75 0.29 -7.54
C VAL A 221 4.74 -0.43 -6.62
N SER A 222 6.04 -0.43 -6.94
CA SER A 222 7.07 -1.09 -6.12
C SER A 222 7.92 -0.08 -5.38
N GLU A 223 8.28 -0.39 -4.13
CA GLU A 223 9.15 0.45 -3.29
C GLU A 223 10.16 -0.39 -2.52
N LEU A 224 11.36 0.15 -2.33
CA LEU A 224 12.38 -0.46 -1.49
C LEU A 224 11.96 -0.36 -0.02
N MET A 225 11.97 -1.48 0.70
CA MET A 225 11.68 -1.52 2.12
C MET A 225 12.81 -0.88 2.92
N LYS A 226 12.46 -0.05 3.91
CA LYS A 226 13.44 0.74 4.67
C LYS A 226 14.01 0.01 5.89
N HIS A 227 13.32 -1.01 6.41
CA HIS A 227 13.77 -1.83 7.52
C HIS A 227 14.20 -1.02 8.77
N TYR A 228 13.49 0.06 9.08
CA TYR A 228 13.73 0.81 10.32
C TYR A 228 13.32 0.00 11.54
N ASN A 229 12.19 -0.69 11.43
CA ASN A 229 11.61 -1.57 12.44
C ASN A 229 10.51 -2.42 11.81
N ILE A 230 9.97 -3.36 12.59
CA ILE A 230 8.89 -4.26 12.16
C ILE A 230 7.60 -3.52 11.75
N TYR A 231 7.27 -2.38 12.36
CA TYR A 231 6.09 -1.59 12.01
C TYR A 231 6.19 -1.00 10.61
N SER A 232 7.38 -0.50 10.24
CA SER A 232 7.67 0.01 8.90
C SER A 232 7.47 -1.08 7.86
N ASP A 233 7.98 -2.28 8.12
CA ASP A 233 7.94 -3.39 7.17
C ASP A 233 6.51 -3.91 6.98
N ILE A 234 5.77 -4.10 8.07
CA ILE A 234 4.36 -4.49 8.04
C ILE A 234 3.53 -3.47 7.24
N GLU A 235 3.68 -2.17 7.53
CA GLU A 235 2.88 -1.13 6.87
C GLU A 235 3.31 -0.88 5.42
N SER A 236 4.56 -1.17 5.04
CA SER A 236 5.01 -1.08 3.65
C SER A 236 4.28 -2.10 2.76
N ILE A 237 4.06 -3.30 3.28
CA ILE A 237 3.31 -4.37 2.59
C ILE A 237 1.80 -4.08 2.56
N ARG A 238 1.27 -3.43 3.59
CA ARG A 238 -0.17 -3.10 3.74
C ARG A 238 -0.56 -1.75 3.13
N ARG A 239 0.36 -1.14 2.39
CA ARG A 239 0.19 0.16 1.76
C ARG A 239 -0.73 0.06 0.54
N ILE A 240 -1.57 1.07 0.37
CA ILE A 240 -2.47 1.22 -0.77
C ILE A 240 -2.20 2.53 -1.47
N THR A 241 -2.10 2.48 -2.79
CA THR A 241 -1.85 3.65 -3.65
C THR A 241 -2.86 3.68 -4.78
N PHE A 242 -3.23 4.86 -5.26
CA PHE A 242 -4.08 4.97 -6.45
C PHE A 242 -3.25 4.82 -7.74
N PRO A 243 -3.81 4.21 -8.80
CA PRO A 243 -3.10 4.00 -10.07
C PRO A 243 -3.00 5.25 -10.94
N THR A 244 -3.65 6.34 -10.56
CA THR A 244 -3.56 7.62 -11.26
C THR A 244 -2.35 8.42 -10.80
N THR A 245 -1.82 9.27 -11.67
CA THR A 245 -0.79 10.23 -11.28
C THR A 245 -1.29 11.10 -10.13
N ARG A 246 -0.38 11.39 -9.19
CA ARG A 246 -0.70 12.08 -7.93
C ARG A 246 -1.33 13.46 -8.15
N GLU A 247 -0.91 14.15 -9.19
CA GLU A 247 -1.38 15.48 -9.59
C GLU A 247 -2.83 15.47 -10.11
N ASN A 248 -3.27 14.36 -10.70
CA ASN A 248 -4.60 14.23 -11.28
C ASN A 248 -5.67 13.78 -10.27
N MET A 249 -5.31 13.60 -8.99
CA MET A 249 -6.23 13.12 -7.98
C MET A 249 -7.07 14.27 -7.39
N THR A 250 -8.39 14.15 -7.52
CA THR A 250 -9.35 15.14 -7.02
C THR A 250 -9.38 15.19 -5.49
N LEU A 251 -9.87 16.31 -4.93
CA LEU A 251 -10.05 16.46 -3.49
C LEU A 251 -10.98 15.38 -2.91
N LEU A 252 -12.07 15.06 -3.61
CA LEU A 252 -13.05 14.05 -3.20
C LEU A 252 -12.43 12.64 -3.08
N ASP A 253 -11.43 12.33 -3.90
CA ASP A 253 -10.76 11.02 -3.86
C ASP A 253 -9.73 10.92 -2.72
N ARG A 254 -9.20 12.05 -2.27
CA ARG A 254 -8.26 12.14 -1.14
C ARG A 254 -8.96 12.06 0.22
N GLN A 255 -10.23 12.45 0.29
CA GLN A 255 -11.00 12.44 1.54
C GLN A 255 -11.25 11.01 2.05
N VAL A 256 -11.45 10.91 3.37
CA VAL A 256 -11.90 9.68 4.04
C VAL A 256 -13.38 9.52 3.79
N LYS A 257 -13.80 8.31 3.40
CA LYS A 257 -15.19 8.03 3.04
C LYS A 257 -15.82 7.02 3.99
N ILE A 258 -17.15 7.07 4.12
CA ILE A 258 -17.88 6.16 5.01
C ILE A 258 -17.81 4.71 4.54
N ASN A 259 -17.75 4.48 3.23
CA ASN A 259 -17.60 3.14 2.63
C ASN A 259 -16.20 2.53 2.83
N GLU A 260 -15.23 3.32 3.29
CA GLU A 260 -13.87 2.88 3.66
C GLU A 260 -13.80 2.39 5.11
N LYS A 261 -14.85 2.61 5.90
CA LYS A 261 -14.94 2.17 7.30
C LYS A 261 -14.70 0.66 7.39
N TYR A 262 -13.85 0.28 8.35
CA TYR A 262 -13.39 -1.10 8.56
C TYR A 262 -12.60 -1.72 7.40
N LYS A 263 -12.21 -0.93 6.40
CA LYS A 263 -11.36 -1.35 5.28
C LYS A 263 -10.02 -0.61 5.33
N LEU A 264 -10.08 0.72 5.39
CA LEU A 264 -8.92 1.61 5.40
C LEU A 264 -8.84 2.41 6.71
N CYS A 265 -7.63 2.67 7.16
CA CYS A 265 -7.41 3.51 8.34
C CYS A 265 -7.66 4.98 7.99
N PRO A 266 -8.52 5.69 8.74
CA PRO A 266 -8.86 7.09 8.44
C PRO A 266 -7.76 8.08 8.85
N ILE A 267 -6.88 7.69 9.79
CA ILE A 267 -5.85 8.58 10.34
C ILE A 267 -4.47 8.37 9.73
N GLN A 268 -4.20 7.22 9.10
CA GLN A 268 -2.88 6.94 8.56
C GLN A 268 -2.80 7.32 7.08
N THR A 269 -2.19 8.47 6.82
CA THR A 269 -1.79 8.91 5.48
C THR A 269 -0.52 9.76 5.60
N PRO A 270 0.37 9.80 4.61
CA PRO A 270 1.50 10.72 4.63
C PRO A 270 1.02 12.17 4.56
N ASP A 271 1.70 13.07 5.26
CA ASP A 271 1.45 14.51 5.16
C ASP A 271 2.02 15.09 3.85
N GLY A 272 1.58 16.29 3.47
CA GLY A 272 2.03 17.01 2.27
C GLY A 272 1.36 16.53 0.97
N GLN A 273 2.11 16.54 -0.13
CA GLN A 273 1.56 16.27 -1.48
C GLN A 273 0.90 14.89 -1.61
N LEU A 274 1.35 13.92 -0.82
CA LEU A 274 0.85 12.54 -0.82
C LEU A 274 -0.40 12.32 0.04
N CYS A 275 -0.86 13.34 0.77
CA CYS A 275 -2.02 13.23 1.65
C CYS A 275 -3.26 12.74 0.88
N GLY A 276 -3.86 11.66 1.37
CA GLY A 276 -5.04 11.01 0.78
C GLY A 276 -4.76 10.14 -0.45
N THR A 277 -3.57 10.23 -1.06
CA THR A 277 -3.16 9.39 -2.21
C THR A 277 -2.59 8.04 -1.80
N VAL A 278 -2.15 7.96 -0.55
CA VAL A 278 -1.62 6.75 0.06
C VAL A 278 -2.45 6.47 1.29
N LYS A 279 -3.07 5.30 1.31
CA LYS A 279 -3.91 4.81 2.40
C LYS A 279 -3.32 3.50 2.95
N TYR A 280 -3.77 3.09 4.12
CA TYR A 280 -3.29 1.86 4.77
C TYR A 280 -4.48 1.02 5.23
N LEU A 281 -4.32 -0.30 5.16
CA LEU A 281 -5.33 -1.25 5.63
C LEU A 281 -5.56 -1.15 7.15
N VAL A 282 -6.79 -1.39 7.58
CA VAL A 282 -7.09 -1.60 9.02
C VAL A 282 -6.41 -2.87 9.52
N LYS A 283 -6.11 -2.96 10.81
CA LYS A 283 -5.26 -4.00 11.46
C LYS A 283 -5.63 -5.44 11.11
N ASP A 284 -6.91 -5.75 11.06
CA ASP A 284 -7.47 -7.08 10.85
C ASP A 284 -8.04 -7.28 9.44
N ALA A 285 -7.70 -6.39 8.50
CA ALA A 285 -8.09 -6.51 7.12
C ALA A 285 -7.72 -7.88 6.55
N LYS A 286 -8.67 -8.51 5.87
CA LYS A 286 -8.52 -9.72 5.07
C LYS A 286 -9.08 -9.47 3.69
N LEU A 287 -8.44 -10.05 2.69
CA LEU A 287 -8.92 -10.04 1.32
C LEU A 287 -9.75 -11.27 1.02
N ILE A 288 -10.82 -11.06 0.27
CA ILE A 288 -11.51 -12.15 -0.40
C ILE A 288 -10.65 -12.66 -1.54
N THR A 289 -10.33 -13.95 -1.48
CA THR A 289 -9.44 -14.65 -2.41
C THR A 289 -10.21 -15.54 -3.39
N LYS A 290 -11.44 -15.93 -3.04
CA LYS A 290 -12.30 -16.83 -3.81
C LYS A 290 -13.49 -16.09 -4.42
N ASP A 291 -13.95 -16.59 -5.56
CA ASP A 291 -15.14 -16.07 -6.20
C ASP A 291 -16.39 -16.39 -5.39
N PHE A 292 -17.30 -15.42 -5.31
CA PHE A 292 -18.54 -15.58 -4.58
C PHE A 292 -19.53 -16.43 -5.38
N ILE A 293 -20.04 -17.48 -4.72
CA ILE A 293 -21.09 -18.35 -5.28
C ILE A 293 -22.45 -17.73 -4.96
N ILE A 294 -23.25 -17.53 -6.01
CA ILE A 294 -24.59 -16.93 -5.88
C ILE A 294 -25.51 -17.90 -5.10
N PRO A 295 -26.07 -17.48 -3.96
CA PRO A 295 -27.02 -18.30 -3.22
C PRO A 295 -28.33 -18.43 -4.00
N LYS A 296 -29.08 -19.52 -3.76
CA LYS A 296 -30.45 -19.64 -4.27
C LYS A 296 -31.33 -18.62 -3.55
N LEU A 297 -32.06 -17.83 -4.31
CA LEU A 297 -32.90 -16.74 -3.80
C LEU A 297 -34.29 -16.79 -4.43
N GLU A 298 -35.28 -16.38 -3.66
CA GLU A 298 -36.66 -16.25 -4.13
C GLU A 298 -36.82 -15.04 -5.02
N LYS A 299 -37.60 -15.18 -6.09
CA LYS A 299 -37.94 -14.07 -6.99
C LYS A 299 -38.70 -12.99 -6.22
N GLY A 300 -38.42 -11.74 -6.53
CA GLY A 300 -39.08 -10.57 -5.96
C GLY A 300 -38.73 -9.31 -6.74
N ASP A 301 -38.85 -8.15 -6.10
CA ASP A 301 -38.82 -6.86 -6.80
C ASP A 301 -37.45 -6.20 -6.86
N ILE A 302 -36.49 -6.65 -6.03
CA ILE A 302 -35.14 -6.06 -5.96
C ILE A 302 -34.31 -6.59 -7.13
N ARG A 303 -33.99 -5.73 -8.10
CA ARG A 303 -33.16 -6.05 -9.27
C ARG A 303 -31.69 -6.12 -8.85
N VAL A 304 -31.03 -7.27 -9.01
CA VAL A 304 -29.65 -7.46 -8.55
C VAL A 304 -28.66 -7.45 -9.71
N ILE A 305 -27.64 -6.60 -9.59
CA ILE A 305 -26.51 -6.50 -10.52
C ILE A 305 -25.26 -6.94 -9.75
N LEU A 306 -24.73 -8.11 -10.07
CA LEU A 306 -23.52 -8.67 -9.47
C LEU A 306 -22.32 -8.44 -10.39
N ASN A 307 -21.31 -7.71 -9.92
CA ASN A 307 -20.09 -7.40 -10.66
C ASN A 307 -20.34 -6.83 -12.07
N GLY A 308 -21.39 -5.99 -12.21
CA GLY A 308 -21.79 -5.38 -13.47
C GLY A 308 -22.74 -6.21 -14.34
N LYS A 309 -23.04 -7.46 -13.95
CA LYS A 309 -23.98 -8.35 -14.66
C LYS A 309 -25.29 -8.49 -13.88
N TYR A 310 -26.42 -8.27 -14.53
CA TYR A 310 -27.73 -8.56 -13.94
C TYR A 310 -27.93 -10.07 -13.79
N ILE A 311 -28.34 -10.47 -12.60
CA ILE A 311 -28.53 -11.89 -12.24
C ILE A 311 -30.01 -12.25 -11.97
N GLY A 312 -30.89 -11.25 -11.91
CA GLY A 312 -32.33 -11.45 -11.68
C GLY A 312 -32.90 -10.47 -10.66
N SER A 313 -34.21 -10.59 -10.40
CA SER A 313 -34.91 -9.84 -9.36
C SER A 313 -35.30 -10.76 -8.21
N PHE A 314 -35.02 -10.34 -6.98
CA PHE A 314 -35.13 -11.15 -5.77
C PHE A 314 -35.89 -10.45 -4.66
N LYS A 315 -36.46 -11.23 -3.73
CA LYS A 315 -37.25 -10.71 -2.61
C LYS A 315 -36.39 -10.16 -1.47
N SER A 316 -35.26 -10.80 -1.19
CA SER A 316 -34.28 -10.38 -0.17
C SER A 316 -32.86 -10.51 -0.70
N ILE A 317 -31.99 -9.63 -0.23
CA ILE A 317 -30.54 -9.59 -0.50
C ILE A 317 -29.71 -9.82 0.76
N GLU A 318 -30.32 -10.28 1.85
CA GLU A 318 -29.63 -10.48 3.14
C GLU A 318 -28.46 -11.45 3.04
N SER A 319 -28.60 -12.50 2.23
CA SER A 319 -27.55 -13.47 1.96
C SER A 319 -26.28 -12.87 1.33
N PHE A 320 -26.40 -11.70 0.70
CA PHE A 320 -25.27 -10.96 0.14
C PHE A 320 -24.64 -9.99 1.15
N LYS A 321 -25.35 -9.49 2.17
CA LYS A 321 -24.89 -8.38 3.02
C LYS A 321 -23.56 -8.66 3.72
N GLU A 322 -23.39 -9.87 4.22
CA GLU A 322 -22.15 -10.27 4.91
C GLU A 322 -20.99 -10.53 3.94
N LYS A 323 -21.32 -10.97 2.72
CA LYS A 323 -20.35 -11.56 1.78
C LYS A 323 -20.02 -10.68 0.58
N CYS A 324 -20.78 -9.60 0.36
CA CYS A 324 -20.61 -8.67 -0.74
C CYS A 324 -20.74 -7.21 -0.30
N ASP A 325 -20.12 -6.29 -1.05
CA ASP A 325 -20.43 -4.87 -0.90
C ASP A 325 -21.69 -4.56 -1.70
N ILE A 326 -22.67 -3.95 -1.05
CA ILE A 326 -23.97 -3.65 -1.65
C ILE A 326 -24.20 -2.16 -1.64
N ILE A 327 -24.46 -1.60 -2.82
CA ILE A 327 -25.00 -0.26 -2.97
C ILE A 327 -26.44 -0.41 -3.41
N MET A 328 -27.35 0.05 -2.56
CA MET A 328 -28.77 0.17 -2.91
C MET A 328 -28.99 1.48 -3.63
N PHE A 329 -29.58 1.41 -4.81
CA PHE A 329 -29.98 2.59 -5.57
C PHE A 329 -31.37 2.33 -6.14
N GLU A 330 -32.37 3.00 -5.57
CA GLU A 330 -33.79 2.68 -5.78
C GLU A 330 -34.08 1.18 -5.56
N ASN A 331 -34.67 0.52 -6.55
CA ASN A 331 -34.97 -0.91 -6.58
C ASN A 331 -33.84 -1.77 -7.16
N TYR A 332 -32.64 -1.21 -7.35
CA TYR A 332 -31.45 -1.94 -7.78
C TYR A 332 -30.47 -2.13 -6.64
N ALA A 333 -29.96 -3.36 -6.53
CA ALA A 333 -28.84 -3.70 -5.67
C ALA A 333 -27.60 -3.93 -6.54
N TYR A 334 -26.65 -3.01 -6.46
CA TYR A 334 -25.32 -3.15 -7.07
C TYR A 334 -24.42 -3.88 -6.10
N ILE A 335 -24.15 -5.15 -6.40
CA ILE A 335 -23.42 -6.06 -5.55
C ILE A 335 -22.03 -6.30 -6.14
N SER A 336 -20.99 -6.09 -5.34
CA SER A 336 -19.63 -6.47 -5.70
C SER A 336 -19.10 -7.58 -4.80
N SER A 337 -18.57 -8.61 -5.46
CA SER A 337 -17.99 -9.79 -4.84
C SER A 337 -16.62 -10.17 -5.40
N LEU A 338 -15.93 -9.19 -6.00
CA LEU A 338 -14.65 -9.40 -6.68
C LEU A 338 -13.54 -9.76 -5.69
N LYS A 339 -12.58 -10.56 -6.17
CA LYS A 339 -11.31 -10.81 -5.47
C LYS A 339 -10.59 -9.50 -5.15
N GLY A 340 -9.92 -9.46 -4.01
CA GLY A 340 -9.28 -8.23 -3.53
C GLY A 340 -10.25 -7.26 -2.82
N ARG A 341 -11.50 -7.65 -2.58
CA ARG A 341 -12.38 -6.97 -1.61
C ARG A 341 -11.82 -7.12 -0.20
N ILE A 342 -11.89 -6.05 0.59
CA ILE A 342 -11.42 -6.01 1.98
C ILE A 342 -12.58 -6.26 2.94
N ILE A 343 -12.34 -7.12 3.92
CA ILE A 343 -13.19 -7.35 5.09
C ILE A 343 -12.34 -7.10 6.34
N GLY A 344 -12.85 -6.30 7.27
CA GLY A 344 -12.22 -6.05 8.55
C GLY A 344 -13.26 -5.61 9.58
N ASN A 345 -12.88 -5.62 10.85
CA ASN A 345 -13.72 -5.16 11.96
C ASN A 345 -13.06 -4.00 12.73
N SER A 346 -11.75 -3.79 12.55
CA SER A 346 -11.02 -2.71 13.22
C SER A 346 -11.19 -1.38 12.50
N LEU A 347 -11.19 -0.27 13.24
CA LEU A 347 -11.25 1.09 12.67
C LEU A 347 -9.88 1.59 12.19
N LEU A 348 -8.80 1.05 12.74
CA LEU A 348 -7.45 1.61 12.66
C LEU A 348 -6.48 0.61 12.06
N SER A 349 -5.38 1.11 11.48
CA SER A 349 -4.26 0.30 10.99
C SER A 349 -3.49 -0.38 12.12
N TYR A 350 -2.51 -1.21 11.76
CA TYR A 350 -1.66 -1.89 12.72
C TYR A 350 -0.91 -0.88 13.60
N THR A 351 -0.31 0.15 13.01
CA THR A 351 0.42 1.21 13.74
C THR A 351 -0.48 2.14 14.52
N ALA A 352 -1.62 2.56 13.97
CA ALA A 352 -2.57 3.43 14.66
C ALA A 352 -3.14 2.80 15.94
N ASN A 353 -3.34 1.48 15.96
CA ASN A 353 -3.79 0.76 17.16
C ASN A 353 -2.76 0.73 18.30
N LYS A 354 -1.52 1.14 18.07
CA LYS A 354 -0.49 1.23 19.11
C LYS A 354 -0.55 2.53 19.92
N ILE A 355 -1.42 3.47 19.52
CA ILE A 355 -1.60 4.75 20.22
C ILE A 355 -2.50 4.53 21.44
N PRO A 356 -1.99 4.66 22.68
CA PRO A 356 -2.83 4.56 23.86
C PRO A 356 -3.77 5.76 23.95
N PHE A 357 -4.93 5.59 24.58
CA PHE A 357 -5.91 6.67 24.80
C PHE A 357 -6.23 7.50 23.54
N LEU A 358 -6.32 6.85 22.37
CA LEU A 358 -6.44 7.53 21.08
C LEU A 358 -7.58 8.56 21.02
N PHE A 359 -8.72 8.28 21.66
CA PHE A 359 -9.87 9.19 21.67
C PHE A 359 -9.61 10.51 22.41
N HIS A 360 -8.53 10.58 23.19
CA HIS A 360 -8.04 11.81 23.82
C HIS A 360 -6.91 12.48 23.03
N ASN A 361 -6.50 11.91 21.88
CA ASN A 361 -5.46 12.44 21.02
C ASN A 361 -6.08 13.00 19.73
N PRO A 362 -5.80 14.27 19.34
CA PRO A 362 -6.28 14.80 18.08
C PRO A 362 -5.90 13.91 16.88
N PRO A 363 -6.80 13.65 15.92
CA PRO A 363 -6.52 12.77 14.77
C PRO A 363 -5.25 13.13 14.00
N VAL A 364 -4.99 14.44 13.82
CA VAL A 364 -3.79 14.94 13.12
C VAL A 364 -2.49 14.55 13.87
N ARG A 365 -2.49 14.59 15.21
CA ARG A 365 -1.34 14.14 16.01
C ARG A 365 -1.16 12.63 15.93
N ALA A 366 -2.26 11.88 15.88
CA ALA A 366 -2.23 10.45 15.66
C ALA A 366 -1.64 10.10 14.27
N THR A 367 -1.93 10.88 13.22
CA THR A 367 -1.29 10.74 11.91
C THR A 367 0.22 10.89 11.99
N PHE A 368 0.73 11.91 12.69
CA PHE A 368 2.16 12.09 12.90
C PHE A 368 2.77 10.91 13.63
N MET A 369 2.09 10.42 14.67
CA MET A 369 2.56 9.27 15.44
C MET A 369 2.74 8.03 14.55
N THR A 370 1.75 7.69 13.72
CA THR A 370 1.88 6.52 12.82
C THR A 370 3.07 6.63 11.87
N SER A 371 3.38 7.84 11.41
CA SER A 371 4.53 8.10 10.53
C SER A 371 5.86 8.05 11.27
N MET A 372 5.89 8.50 12.53
CA MET A 372 7.07 8.46 13.39
C MET A 372 7.36 7.06 13.91
N LEU A 373 6.31 6.27 14.23
CA LEU A 373 6.46 4.87 14.63
C LEU A 373 7.13 4.04 13.55
N LYS A 374 6.82 4.29 12.27
CA LYS A 374 7.51 3.62 11.15
C LYS A 374 8.97 4.07 10.96
N GLN A 375 9.37 5.17 11.58
CA GLN A 375 10.74 5.69 11.53
C GLN A 375 11.52 5.41 12.81
N SER A 376 10.88 4.84 13.83
CA SER A 376 11.54 4.56 15.10
C SER A 376 12.62 3.50 14.91
N ILE A 377 13.66 3.57 15.72
CA ILE A 377 14.72 2.57 15.75
C ILE A 377 14.27 1.48 16.74
N GLU A 378 14.23 0.22 16.31
CA GLU A 378 13.79 -0.90 17.16
C GLU A 378 14.88 -1.32 18.16
N TYR A 379 14.45 -1.83 19.32
CA TYR A 379 15.34 -2.56 20.23
C TYR A 379 15.73 -3.89 19.61
N THR A 380 17.03 -4.06 19.38
CA THR A 380 17.63 -5.17 18.63
C THR A 380 17.17 -5.24 17.17
N ASN A 381 18.11 -5.54 16.27
CA ASN A 381 17.76 -5.72 14.86
C ASN A 381 17.46 -7.17 14.54
N LYS A 382 16.21 -7.48 14.22
CA LYS A 382 15.84 -8.80 13.65
C LYS A 382 16.54 -9.05 12.31
N TYR A 383 16.87 -7.98 11.57
CA TYR A 383 17.59 -8.01 10.30
C TYR A 383 19.11 -8.18 10.44
N ASN A 384 19.59 -8.58 11.62
CA ASN A 384 21.02 -8.65 11.94
C ASN A 384 21.81 -9.41 10.87
N PHE A 385 22.85 -8.75 10.37
CA PHE A 385 23.68 -9.25 9.28
C PHE A 385 22.99 -9.46 7.93
N TYR A 386 21.70 -9.21 7.71
CA TYR A 386 21.08 -9.42 6.38
C TYR A 386 20.95 -8.13 5.59
N ILE A 387 20.48 -7.07 6.24
CA ILE A 387 20.16 -5.80 5.58
C ILE A 387 21.23 -4.76 5.89
N ASP A 388 21.75 -4.12 4.83
CA ASP A 388 22.73 -3.04 4.93
C ASP A 388 22.09 -1.73 5.42
N ASN A 389 22.90 -0.86 6.03
CA ASN A 389 22.51 0.48 6.51
C ASN A 389 21.36 0.54 7.55
N THR A 390 21.05 -0.57 8.20
CA THR A 390 20.05 -0.60 9.29
C THR A 390 20.58 0.01 10.58
N LYS A 391 19.67 0.55 11.41
CA LYS A 391 19.96 1.05 12.76
C LYS A 391 19.15 0.25 13.78
N PHE A 392 19.72 0.02 14.95
CA PHE A 392 19.00 -0.62 16.07
C PHE A 392 19.55 -0.18 17.41
N LEU A 393 18.70 -0.17 18.42
CA LEU A 393 19.08 0.18 19.78
C LEU A 393 19.80 -0.99 20.46
N THR A 394 20.75 -0.65 21.32
CA THR A 394 21.56 -1.62 22.07
C THR A 394 20.93 -2.03 23.40
N LYS A 395 19.96 -1.25 23.89
CA LYS A 395 19.23 -1.48 25.12
C LYS A 395 17.74 -1.29 24.87
N ASP A 396 16.95 -2.01 25.64
CA ASP A 396 15.50 -1.97 25.54
C ASP A 396 14.97 -0.59 25.95
N LEU A 397 13.90 -0.18 25.30
CA LEU A 397 13.16 1.06 25.57
C LEU A 397 11.79 0.80 26.19
N ASP A 398 11.44 -0.44 26.52
CA ASP A 398 10.21 -0.80 27.25
C ASP A 398 10.19 -0.30 28.71
N HIS A 399 10.97 0.74 29.03
CA HIS A 399 11.04 1.37 30.33
C HIS A 399 10.14 2.60 30.40
N ASN A 400 9.39 2.71 31.49
CA ASN A 400 8.71 3.94 31.85
C ASN A 400 9.73 4.91 32.43
N PHE A 401 9.87 6.08 31.82
CA PHE A 401 10.68 7.16 32.36
C PHE A 401 9.80 8.15 33.11
N THR A 402 10.30 8.66 34.24
CA THR A 402 9.69 9.80 34.93
C THR A 402 9.84 11.05 34.07
N VAL A 403 8.73 11.75 33.81
CA VAL A 403 8.72 12.96 32.98
C VAL A 403 8.16 14.12 33.80
N ALA A 404 8.94 15.19 33.93
CA ALA A 404 8.48 16.45 34.51
C ALA A 404 7.97 17.38 33.38
N ILE A 405 6.72 17.85 33.50
CA ILE A 405 6.13 18.80 32.56
C ILE A 405 6.24 20.20 33.16
N MET A 406 7.34 20.89 32.84
CA MET A 406 7.60 22.25 33.34
C MET A 406 8.57 22.99 32.41
N PRO A 407 8.53 24.33 32.34
CA PRO A 407 9.56 25.12 31.66
C PRO A 407 10.94 24.90 32.28
N TRP A 408 11.98 24.86 31.45
CA TRP A 408 13.37 24.67 31.91
C TRP A 408 14.33 25.62 31.20
N PHE A 409 14.52 26.82 31.76
CA PHE A 409 15.49 27.83 31.32
C PHE A 409 15.53 28.11 29.80
N GLY A 410 14.39 27.95 29.11
CA GLY A 410 14.29 28.11 27.66
C GLY A 410 14.82 26.95 26.82
N TYR A 411 15.39 25.90 27.43
CA TYR A 411 15.87 24.72 26.69
C TYR A 411 14.73 23.86 26.15
N ASN A 412 13.55 23.90 26.75
CA ASN A 412 12.35 23.23 26.23
C ASN A 412 11.39 24.20 25.53
N LEU A 413 11.92 25.23 24.87
CA LEU A 413 11.13 26.14 24.04
C LEU A 413 10.54 25.39 22.83
N GLU A 414 9.25 25.61 22.58
CA GLU A 414 8.46 24.96 21.52
C GLU A 414 8.53 23.42 21.57
N ASP A 415 9.05 22.78 20.52
CA ASP A 415 9.19 21.33 20.37
C ASP A 415 10.58 20.85 20.88
N SER A 416 11.28 21.62 21.72
CA SER A 416 12.59 21.21 22.26
C SER A 416 12.44 20.33 23.51
N LEU A 417 13.32 19.33 23.65
CA LEU A 417 13.30 18.38 24.76
C LEU A 417 14.60 18.45 25.56
N VAL A 418 14.43 18.36 26.88
CA VAL A 418 15.54 18.24 27.82
C VAL A 418 15.50 16.84 28.41
N ILE A 419 16.64 16.15 28.40
CA ILE A 419 16.75 14.76 28.86
C ILE A 419 17.87 14.64 29.88
N SER A 420 17.73 13.76 30.87
CA SER A 420 18.82 13.51 31.81
C SER A 420 19.90 12.60 31.20
N ARG A 421 21.13 12.69 31.71
CA ARG A 421 22.26 11.83 31.32
C ARG A 421 22.02 10.37 31.69
N SER A 422 21.29 10.10 32.77
CA SER A 422 20.91 8.74 33.15
C SER A 422 19.99 8.12 32.12
N VAL A 423 18.99 8.86 31.65
CA VAL A 423 18.05 8.42 30.62
C VAL A 423 18.74 8.31 29.26
N SER A 424 19.56 9.29 28.86
CA SER A 424 20.20 9.28 27.53
C SER A 424 21.07 8.04 27.25
N LYS A 425 21.70 7.47 28.29
CA LYS A 425 22.49 6.22 28.23
C LYS A 425 21.67 4.97 27.87
N HIS A 426 20.35 5.06 27.83
CA HIS A 426 19.46 3.99 27.38
C HIS A 426 19.19 4.05 25.87
N PHE A 427 19.42 5.19 25.21
CA PHE A 427 19.11 5.40 23.78
C PHE A 427 20.31 5.19 22.84
N ASN A 428 21.32 4.44 23.27
CA ASN A 428 22.49 4.17 22.42
C ASN A 428 22.12 3.21 21.29
N TYR A 429 22.43 3.58 20.05
CA TYR A 429 22.13 2.79 18.86
C TYR A 429 23.38 2.35 18.11
N VAL A 430 23.26 1.28 17.33
CA VAL A 430 24.27 0.81 16.40
C VAL A 430 23.79 1.05 14.99
N LYS A 431 24.62 1.68 14.18
CA LYS A 431 24.49 1.71 12.72
C LYS A 431 25.28 0.55 12.14
N GLN A 432 24.60 -0.33 11.41
CA GLN A 432 25.22 -1.47 10.75
C GLN A 432 25.57 -1.15 9.30
N GLN A 433 26.75 -1.58 8.88
CA GLN A 433 27.16 -1.62 7.49
C GLN A 433 27.55 -3.03 7.11
N ILE A 434 27.06 -3.49 5.97
CA ILE A 434 27.32 -4.81 5.42
C ILE A 434 27.93 -4.65 4.04
N TYR A 435 29.11 -5.23 3.88
CA TYR A 435 29.79 -5.34 2.61
C TYR A 435 29.65 -6.80 2.16
N ILE A 436 28.82 -7.00 1.13
CA ILE A 436 28.61 -8.28 0.46
C ILE A 436 29.28 -8.22 -0.90
N GLU A 437 30.13 -9.21 -1.20
CA GLU A 437 30.85 -9.29 -2.46
C GLU A 437 30.63 -10.65 -3.13
N SER A 438 30.27 -10.61 -4.42
CA SER A 438 30.13 -11.80 -5.26
C SER A 438 31.43 -12.14 -5.99
N LYS A 439 32.29 -11.14 -6.20
CA LYS A 439 33.60 -11.29 -6.84
C LYS A 439 34.62 -11.94 -5.91
N LYS A 440 35.71 -12.44 -6.50
CA LYS A 440 36.78 -13.11 -5.75
C LYS A 440 37.53 -12.11 -4.87
N VAL A 441 37.39 -12.24 -3.55
CA VAL A 441 38.19 -11.46 -2.58
C VAL A 441 39.59 -12.06 -2.46
N ILE A 442 40.60 -11.27 -2.80
CA ILE A 442 42.01 -11.70 -2.79
C ILE A 442 42.63 -11.53 -1.42
N LYS A 443 42.36 -10.39 -0.77
CA LYS A 443 42.99 -10.03 0.49
C LYS A 443 42.03 -9.23 1.36
N ILE A 444 42.02 -9.55 2.66
CA ILE A 444 41.27 -8.83 3.69
C ILE A 444 42.32 -8.15 4.57
N TYR A 445 42.20 -6.84 4.77
CA TYR A 445 43.16 -6.05 5.54
C TYR A 445 42.74 -5.87 7.00
N VAL A 446 41.45 -6.04 7.28
CA VAL A 446 40.87 -5.86 8.62
C VAL A 446 40.68 -7.20 9.34
N LYS A 447 40.67 -7.16 10.68
CA LYS A 447 40.48 -8.35 11.53
C LYS A 447 39.17 -8.22 12.30
N LYS A 448 38.58 -9.35 12.70
CA LYS A 448 37.44 -9.31 13.63
C LYS A 448 37.84 -8.55 14.89
N ASN A 449 36.95 -7.69 15.38
CA ASN A 449 37.13 -6.79 16.51
C ASN A 449 38.07 -5.59 16.29
N SER A 450 38.68 -5.41 15.11
CA SER A 450 39.46 -4.19 14.84
C SER A 450 38.53 -2.99 14.65
N PHE A 451 38.99 -1.82 15.06
CA PHE A 451 38.37 -0.55 14.71
C PHE A 451 38.86 -0.13 13.32
N VAL A 452 37.98 0.50 12.54
CA VAL A 452 38.30 1.12 11.26
C VAL A 452 37.81 2.56 11.27
N GLU A 453 38.55 3.45 10.62
CA GLU A 453 38.15 4.81 10.33
C GLU A 453 37.56 4.92 8.91
N GLU A 454 36.87 6.02 8.63
CA GLU A 454 36.40 6.32 7.29
C GLU A 454 37.59 6.45 6.32
N GLY A 455 37.51 5.78 5.17
CA GLY A 455 38.60 5.74 4.18
C GLY A 455 39.63 4.64 4.39
N ASP A 456 39.56 3.85 5.47
CA ASP A 456 40.44 2.69 5.64
C ASP A 456 40.19 1.61 4.59
N ILE A 457 41.25 0.93 4.12
CA ILE A 457 41.12 -0.19 3.19
C ILE A 457 40.59 -1.41 3.95
N LEU A 458 39.44 -1.93 3.51
CA LEU A 458 38.81 -3.10 4.12
C LEU A 458 39.32 -4.41 3.50
N TYR A 459 39.15 -4.54 2.19
CA TYR A 459 39.51 -5.72 1.41
C TYR A 459 39.78 -5.36 -0.05
N LYS A 460 40.34 -6.30 -0.79
CA LYS A 460 40.69 -6.17 -2.21
C LYS A 460 40.04 -7.28 -3.02
N ILE A 461 39.38 -6.89 -4.10
CA ILE A 461 38.65 -7.78 -4.99
C ILE A 461 39.38 -7.91 -6.33
N TYR A 462 39.19 -9.05 -6.99
CA TYR A 462 39.57 -9.27 -8.37
C TYR A 462 38.34 -9.17 -9.27
N ASP A 463 38.40 -8.32 -10.28
CA ASP A 463 37.37 -8.19 -11.29
C ASP A 463 37.97 -8.16 -12.71
N PRO A 464 37.80 -9.22 -13.51
CA PRO A 464 38.37 -9.25 -14.86
C PRO A 464 37.66 -8.32 -15.85
N THR A 465 36.49 -7.77 -15.55
CA THR A 465 35.73 -6.91 -16.49
C THR A 465 36.15 -5.44 -16.45
N GLU A 466 36.92 -5.04 -15.45
CA GLU A 466 37.32 -3.65 -15.21
C GLU A 466 38.74 -3.39 -15.71
N ILE A 467 39.02 -2.16 -16.17
CA ILE A 467 40.36 -1.74 -16.63
C ILE A 467 41.39 -1.94 -15.50
N GLN A 468 41.02 -1.57 -14.28
CA GLN A 468 41.76 -1.91 -13.08
C GLN A 468 41.19 -3.17 -12.46
N THR A 469 41.79 -4.31 -12.78
CA THR A 469 41.29 -5.63 -12.33
C THR A 469 41.38 -5.88 -10.83
N LEU A 470 42.06 -5.00 -10.10
CA LEU A 470 42.35 -5.11 -8.68
C LEU A 470 41.79 -3.91 -7.94
N ILE A 471 40.57 -4.05 -7.42
CA ILE A 471 39.83 -2.94 -6.81
C ILE A 471 39.95 -3.03 -5.29
N LYS A 472 40.30 -1.91 -4.64
CA LYS A 472 40.29 -1.78 -3.18
C LYS A 472 38.92 -1.25 -2.74
N VAL A 473 38.34 -1.87 -1.74
CA VAL A 473 37.10 -1.40 -1.11
C VAL A 473 37.43 -0.73 0.21
N TYR A 474 36.90 0.48 0.40
CA TYR A 474 37.19 1.34 1.54
C TYR A 474 35.99 1.42 2.49
N ALA A 475 36.27 1.70 3.76
CA ALA A 475 35.27 1.93 4.78
C ALA A 475 34.51 3.22 4.51
N LYS A 476 33.18 3.14 4.40
CA LYS A 476 32.27 4.29 4.22
C LYS A 476 32.06 5.10 5.49
N SER A 477 32.35 4.53 6.65
CA SER A 477 32.39 5.25 7.92
C SER A 477 33.24 4.49 8.93
N LYS A 478 33.54 5.15 10.03
CA LYS A 478 34.16 4.51 11.19
C LYS A 478 33.26 3.42 11.79
N GLY A 479 33.88 2.48 12.52
CA GLY A 479 33.18 1.47 13.29
C GLY A 479 34.05 0.28 13.66
N ARG A 480 33.48 -0.70 14.37
CA ARG A 480 34.17 -1.93 14.76
C ARG A 480 33.74 -3.09 13.87
N VAL A 481 34.71 -3.85 13.39
CA VAL A 481 34.46 -5.06 12.58
C VAL A 481 33.90 -6.16 13.47
N VAL A 482 32.65 -6.56 13.25
CA VAL A 482 31.95 -7.55 14.08
C VAL A 482 31.93 -8.92 13.44
N ARG A 483 31.81 -8.98 12.11
CA ARG A 483 31.74 -10.25 11.38
C ARG A 483 32.56 -10.20 10.10
N ILE A 484 33.33 -11.26 9.86
CA ILE A 484 34.00 -11.54 8.59
C ILE A 484 33.68 -12.98 8.22
N ARG A 485 33.01 -13.18 7.09
CA ARG A 485 32.76 -14.48 6.44
C ARG A 485 33.43 -14.44 5.07
N LYS A 486 34.07 -15.54 4.65
CA LYS A 486 34.79 -15.60 3.37
C LYS A 486 33.96 -16.19 2.23
N ASN A 487 32.97 -17.05 2.52
CA ASN A 487 32.13 -17.69 1.50
C ASN A 487 30.66 -17.81 1.95
N PRO A 488 29.72 -17.09 1.31
CA PRO A 488 29.96 -15.87 0.54
C PRO A 488 30.76 -14.84 1.35
N PHE A 489 31.47 -13.94 0.66
CA PHE A 489 32.21 -12.90 1.34
C PHE A 489 31.25 -11.90 1.96
N LYS A 490 31.42 -11.68 3.27
CA LYS A 490 30.58 -10.77 4.05
C LYS A 490 31.39 -10.15 5.16
N LEU A 491 31.45 -8.82 5.17
CA LEU A 491 32.09 -8.03 6.20
C LEU A 491 31.05 -7.13 6.84
N VAL A 492 30.92 -7.18 8.17
CA VAL A 492 29.95 -6.38 8.92
C VAL A 492 30.67 -5.49 9.91
N ILE A 493 30.35 -4.20 9.84
CA ILE A 493 30.91 -3.14 10.67
C ILE A 493 29.77 -2.51 11.46
N HIS A 494 29.96 -2.36 12.76
CA HIS A 494 29.02 -1.70 13.67
C HIS A 494 29.61 -0.39 14.18
N ASP A 495 28.91 0.70 13.94
CA ASP A 495 29.21 2.03 14.48
C ASP A 495 28.25 2.32 15.64
N LYS A 496 28.75 2.28 16.86
CA LYS A 496 27.96 2.53 18.07
C LYS A 496 27.93 4.02 18.34
N LYS A 497 26.73 4.57 18.48
CA LYS A 497 26.48 5.98 18.73
C LYS A 497 25.62 6.16 19.98
N ASP A 498 26.01 7.14 20.78
CA ASP A 498 25.22 7.58 21.91
C ASP A 498 24.24 8.66 21.47
N LEU A 499 23.17 8.84 22.24
CA LEU A 499 22.20 9.91 22.01
C LEU A 499 22.88 11.28 22.19
N GLN A 500 22.65 12.19 21.25
CA GLN A 500 23.28 13.50 21.23
C GLN A 500 22.26 14.64 21.07
N VAL A 501 22.69 15.85 21.40
CA VAL A 501 21.92 17.07 21.12
C VAL A 501 21.68 17.17 19.60
N GLY A 502 20.45 17.48 19.22
CA GLY A 502 19.98 17.48 17.83
C GLY A 502 19.28 16.19 17.40
N ASP A 503 19.38 15.09 18.16
CA ASP A 503 18.60 13.89 17.88
C ASP A 503 17.10 14.14 18.16
N LYS A 504 16.24 13.45 17.40
CA LYS A 504 14.79 13.59 17.47
C LYS A 504 14.17 12.45 18.27
N MET A 505 13.23 12.80 19.15
CA MET A 505 12.44 11.86 19.94
C MET A 505 10.95 12.12 19.77
N THR A 506 10.15 11.10 20.09
CA THR A 506 8.70 11.22 20.03
C THR A 506 8.02 10.29 21.03
N SER A 507 6.87 10.71 21.54
CA SER A 507 5.99 9.88 22.38
C SER A 507 4.94 9.16 21.51
N LEU A 508 4.28 8.14 22.08
CA LEU A 508 3.18 7.42 21.42
C LEU A 508 1.94 8.28 21.11
N HIS A 509 1.92 9.55 21.52
CA HIS A 509 0.83 10.49 21.22
C HIS A 509 1.18 11.47 20.09
N GLY A 510 2.35 11.36 19.47
CA GLY A 510 2.75 12.25 18.36
C GLY A 510 3.28 13.62 18.81
N GLN A 511 3.68 13.73 20.07
CA GLN A 511 4.57 14.81 20.51
C GLN A 511 5.95 14.51 19.96
N LYS A 512 6.49 15.42 19.17
CA LYS A 512 7.84 15.31 18.59
C LYS A 512 8.71 16.36 19.25
N GLY A 513 9.99 16.05 19.38
CA GLY A 513 10.92 17.08 19.75
C GLY A 513 12.37 16.77 19.47
N VAL A 514 13.17 17.83 19.48
CA VAL A 514 14.62 17.75 19.28
C VAL A 514 15.28 17.91 20.65
N ILE A 515 16.24 17.05 20.95
CA ILE A 515 17.01 17.17 22.20
C ILE A 515 17.86 18.44 22.10
N SER A 516 17.60 19.39 22.98
CA SER A 516 18.35 20.65 23.09
C SER A 516 19.42 20.59 24.18
N LEU A 517 19.18 19.78 25.23
CA LEU A 517 20.07 19.70 26.39
C LEU A 517 20.04 18.30 27.02
N ILE A 518 21.22 17.79 27.35
CA ILE A 518 21.40 16.58 28.18
C ILE A 518 21.90 17.01 29.56
N LEU A 519 21.06 16.88 30.58
CA LEU A 519 21.31 17.32 31.95
C LEU A 519 22.01 16.25 32.78
N ASP A 520 23.08 16.61 33.49
CA ASP A 520 23.69 15.73 34.48
C ASP A 520 22.91 15.73 35.81
N ASN A 521 22.28 16.86 36.17
CA ASN A 521 21.47 17.03 37.38
C ASN A 521 20.03 17.46 37.01
N PRO A 522 19.10 16.51 36.79
CA PRO A 522 17.70 16.82 36.50
C PRO A 522 16.93 17.21 37.78
N PRO A 523 15.72 17.79 37.65
CA PRO A 523 14.83 18.01 38.79
C PRO A 523 14.49 16.69 39.49
N TYR A 524 14.30 16.75 40.80
CA TYR A 524 13.96 15.60 41.63
C TYR A 524 12.70 15.91 42.45
N TYR A 525 12.02 14.85 42.89
CA TYR A 525 10.96 14.94 43.88
C TYR A 525 11.33 14.10 45.11
N ILE A 526 10.69 14.41 46.24
CA ILE A 526 10.91 13.70 47.50
C ILE A 526 9.70 12.82 47.76
N GLU A 527 9.93 11.53 47.94
CA GLU A 527 8.90 10.55 48.31
C GLU A 527 9.45 9.68 49.44
N ASN A 528 8.76 9.62 50.59
CA ASN A 528 9.21 8.90 51.79
C ASN A 528 10.65 9.25 52.23
N ASP A 529 11.00 10.54 52.27
CA ASP A 529 12.35 11.06 52.57
C ASP A 529 13.47 10.61 51.62
N ILE A 530 13.14 9.97 50.51
CA ILE A 530 14.07 9.55 49.47
C ILE A 530 13.98 10.52 48.30
N LYS A 531 15.13 11.02 47.84
CA LYS A 531 15.23 11.79 46.60
C LYS A 531 15.08 10.87 45.41
N ASN A 532 14.00 11.02 44.66
CA ASN A 532 13.77 10.33 43.39
C ASN A 532 14.08 11.29 42.24
N ILE A 533 15.02 10.87 41.39
CA ILE A 533 15.60 11.63 40.28
C ILE A 533 15.03 11.16 38.95
#